data_AF-A0A7C4IRE5-F1
#
_entry.id   AF-A0A7C4IRE5-F1
#
_cell.length_a   1.000
_cell.length_b   1.000
_cell.length_c   1.000
_cell.angle_alpha   90.00
_cell.angle_beta   90.00
_cell.angle_gamma   90.00
#
_symmetry.space_group_name_H-M   'P 1'
#
loop_
_entity.id
_entity.type
_entity.pdbx_description
1 polymer ?
#
loop_
_entity_poly.entity_id
_entity_poly.type
_entity_poly.pdbx_seq_one_letter_code
_entity_poly.pdbx_strand_id
1 'polypeptide(L)' 'MDATKRKALEAAGWKVGDAAEFLEMSDQERQLLDARVALAMAIRRQREATDLSQKELG' A
#
# COMPACT_ATOMS: atom_id res chain seq x y z
N MET A 1 -2.17 -2.97 -10.65
CA MET A 1 -1.24 -2.93 -11.81
C MET A 1 -1.96 -3.55 -12.99
N ASP A 2 -1.82 -2.98 -14.19
CA ASP A 2 -2.40 -3.54 -15.41
C ASP A 2 -1.71 -4.87 -15.79
N ALA A 3 -2.51 -5.89 -16.14
CA ALA A 3 -1.99 -7.24 -16.43
C ALA A 3 -1.14 -7.31 -17.71
N THR A 4 -1.46 -6.48 -18.71
CA THR A 4 -0.71 -6.39 -19.98
C THR A 4 0.67 -5.80 -19.72
N LYS A 5 0.73 -4.74 -18.91
CA LYS A 5 2.00 -4.11 -18.51
C LYS A 5 2.89 -5.07 -17.71
N ARG A 6 2.32 -5.87 -16.81
CA ARG A 6 3.08 -6.90 -16.07
C ARG A 6 3.75 -7.89 -17.03
N LYS A 7 2.99 -8.47 -17.97
CA LYS A 7 3.52 -9.45 -18.93
C LYS A 7 4.63 -8.88 -19.82
N ALA A 8 4.50 -7.63 -20.26
CA ALA A 8 5.53 -6.98 -21.07
C ALA A 8 6.86 -6.81 -20.31
N LEU A 9 6.80 -6.46 -19.02
CA LEU A 9 7.97 -6.35 -18.16
C LEU A 9 8.63 -7.71 -17.91
N GLU A 10 7.83 -8.73 -17.59
CA GLU A 10 8.31 -10.10 -17.39
C GLU A 10 8.97 -10.65 -18.67
N ALA A 11 8.37 -10.45 -19.85
CA ALA A 11 8.92 -10.87 -21.13
C ALA A 11 10.23 -10.15 -21.49
N ALA A 12 10.40 -8.91 -21.02
CA ALA A 12 11.64 -8.14 -21.14
C ALA A 12 12.68 -8.52 -20.08
N GLY A 13 12.45 -9.55 -19.26
CA GLY A 13 13.37 -10.06 -18.25
C GLY A 13 13.34 -9.32 -16.90
N TRP A 14 12.37 -8.43 -16.68
CA TRP A 14 12.22 -7.74 -15.41
C TRP A 14 11.49 -8.61 -14.40
N LYS A 15 12.02 -8.68 -13.17
CA LYS A 15 11.31 -9.29 -12.04
C LYS A 15 10.17 -8.37 -11.61
N VAL A 16 8.94 -8.87 -11.69
CA VAL A 16 7.75 -8.19 -11.17
C VAL A 16 7.28 -8.93 -9.92
N GLY A 17 7.16 -8.20 -8.81
CA GLY A 17 6.70 -8.74 -7.52
C GLY A 17 5.89 -7.70 -6.76
N ASP A 18 5.38 -8.08 -5.60
CA ASP A 18 4.74 -7.15 -4.68
C ASP A 18 5.73 -6.49 -3.69
N ALA A 19 5.25 -5.57 -2.87
CA ALA A 19 6.09 -4.86 -1.91
C ALA A 19 6.64 -5.79 -0.81
N ALA A 20 5.92 -6.86 -0.47
CA ALA A 20 6.37 -7.82 0.54
C ALA A 20 7.54 -8.63 0.01
N GLU A 21 7.51 -9.03 -1.27
CA GLU A 21 8.65 -9.68 -1.94
C GLU A 21 9.86 -8.75 -2.06
N PHE A 22 9.65 -7.46 -2.36
CA PHE A 22 10.74 -6.48 -2.50
C PHE A 22 11.42 -6.15 -1.17
N LEU A 23 10.63 -6.03 -0.10
CA LEU A 23 11.12 -5.70 1.24
C LEU A 23 11.42 -6.93 2.10
N GLU A 24 11.31 -8.13 1.52
CA GLU A 24 11.53 -9.42 2.20
C GLU A 24 10.72 -9.55 3.51
N MET A 25 9.47 -9.08 3.49
CA MET A 25 8.63 -9.02 4.68
C MET A 25 8.20 -10.41 5.13
N SER A 26 8.26 -10.64 6.44
CA SER A 26 7.57 -11.77 7.08
C SER A 26 6.05 -11.61 7.00
N ASP A 27 5.32 -12.71 7.18
CA ASP A 27 3.84 -12.68 7.24
C ASP A 27 3.34 -11.76 8.36
N GLN A 28 4.05 -11.70 9.49
CA GLN A 28 3.74 -10.84 10.62
C GLN A 28 3.91 -9.36 10.26
N GLU A 29 4.99 -9.01 9.57
CA GLU A 29 5.22 -7.62 9.11
C GLU A 29 4.20 -7.21 8.06
N ARG A 30 3.82 -8.12 7.16
CA ARG A 30 2.77 -7.88 6.18
C ARG A 30 1.43 -7.57 6.85
N GLN A 31 1.03 -8.38 7.83
CA GLN A 31 -0.20 -8.15 8.60
C GLN A 31 -0.17 -6.83 9.37
N LEU A 32 0.98 -6.49 9.98
CA LEU A 32 1.15 -5.22 10.67
C LEU A 32 1.06 -4.03 9.71
N LEU A 33 1.65 -4.14 8.52
CA LEU A 33 1.55 -3.12 7.49
C LEU A 33 0.10 -2.93 7.04
N ASP A 34 -0.62 -4.01 6.76
CA ASP A 34 -2.02 -3.96 6.35
C ASP A 34 -2.89 -3.29 7.42
N ALA A 35 -2.69 -3.62 8.69
CA ALA A 35 -3.39 -2.98 9.80
C ALA A 35 -3.10 -1.46 9.88
N ARG A 36 -1.83 -1.07 9.73
CA ARG A 36 -1.43 0.36 9.74
C ARG A 36 -2.03 1.13 8.56
N VAL A 37 -2.01 0.55 7.36
CA VAL A 37 -2.59 1.16 6.16
C VAL A 37 -4.10 1.31 6.30
N ALA A 38 -4.79 0.26 6.77
CA ALA A 38 -6.23 0.31 7.00
C ALA A 38 -6.62 1.40 8.00
N LEU A 39 -5.89 1.52 9.11
CA LEU A 39 -6.09 2.57 10.11
C LEU A 39 -5.85 3.96 9.52
N ALA A 40 -4.73 4.18 8.83
CA ALA A 40 -4.41 5.46 8.21
C ALA A 40 -5.50 5.91 7.21
N MET A 41 -6.03 4.97 6.42
CA MET A 41 -7.12 5.24 5.48
C MET A 41 -8.44 5.54 6.21
N ALA A 42 -8.75 4.85 7.31
CA ALA A 42 -9.92 5.15 8.12
C ALA A 42 -9.84 6.57 8.72
N ILE A 43 -8.69 6.93 9.30
CA ILE A 43 -8.42 8.26 9.83
C ILE A 43 -8.59 9.33 8.74
N ARG A 44 -8.01 9.10 7.55
CA ARG A 44 -8.14 10.01 6.41
C ARG A 44 -9.59 10.23 6.01
N ARG A 45 -10.40 9.17 5.91
CA ARG A 45 -11.82 9.27 5.57
C ARG A 45 -12.60 10.07 6.61
N GLN A 46 -12.34 9.82 7.89
CA GLN A 46 -12.98 10.57 8.97
C GLN A 46 -12.63 12.06 8.89
N ARG A 47 -11.35 12.36 8.64
CA ARG A 47 -10.88 13.72 8.45
C ARG A 47 -11.58 14.43 7.29
N GLU A 48 -11.64 13.79 6.12
CA GLU A 48 -12.31 14.33 4.93
C GLU A 48 -13.81 14.54 5.17
N ALA A 49 -14.46 13.68 5.98
CA ALA A 49 -15.88 13.83 6.34
C ALA A 49 -16.16 14.99 7.30
N THR A 50 -15.16 15.45 8.05
CA THR A 50 -15.28 16.54 9.03
C THR A 50 -14.58 17.83 8.58
N ASP A 51 -14.12 17.90 7.33
CA ASP A 51 -13.36 19.01 6.75
C ASP A 51 -12.14 19.43 7.60
N LEU A 52 -11.48 18.44 8.21
CA LEU A 52 -10.26 18.65 8.99
C LEU A 52 -9.04 18.48 8.09
N SER A 53 -7.95 19.20 8.36
CA SER A 53 -6.63 18.97 7.77
C SER A 53 -5.80 18.01 8.63
N GLN A 54 -4.74 17.41 8.07
CA GLN A 54 -3.84 16.54 8.84
C GLN A 54 -3.27 17.28 10.08
N LYS A 55 -2.98 18.57 9.94
CA LYS A 55 -2.41 19.41 11.00
C LYS A 55 -3.40 19.65 12.15
N GLU A 56 -4.70 19.67 11.87
CA GLU A 56 -5.73 19.90 12.89
C GLU A 56 -6.04 18.63 13.69
N LEU A 57 -5.76 17.45 13.13
CA LEU A 57 -5.97 16.18 13.80
C LEU A 57 -4.84 15.80 14.77
N GLY A 58 -3.59 16.23 14.50
CA GLY A 58 -2.39 15.90 15.27
C GLY A 58 -1.15 15.70 14.40
#